data_AF-A0AAD4U2N0-F1
#
_entry.id   AF-A0AAD4U2N0-F1
#
_cell.length_a   1.000
_cell.length_b   1.000
_cell.length_c   1.000
_cell.angle_alpha   90.00
_cell.angle_beta   90.00
_cell.angle_gamma   90.00
#
_symmetry.space_group_name_H-M   'P 1'
#
loop_
_entity.id
_entity.type
_entity.pdbx_description
1 polymer ?
#
loop_
_entity_poly.entity_id
_entity_poly.type
_entity_poly.pdbx_seq_one_letter_code
_entity_poly.pdbx_strand_id
1 'polypeptide(L)'
;MGFGESGVCPGRALPEDIWRGGFWSSGLQSERFGPDPEDASSRRAGGKARGRWRCRPGPPRGRAHRGACLPGPRGALSLLLLLLLLAPPGRSAAGCPAPCRCAGTLVDCGRRGLTWASLPAAFPPDTTELVLTGNNLTALPPGLLDALPVLRAAHLGANPWRCDCRLVPLRAWLAGRPEREPYRDLRCAAPPALRGRLLPYLAEDELRASCPPGALCRAALAAQLLLLGLGLLHALLLALLLRRLRGLRARAARRRPPSAPLAAGHATPEPSDWR
;
A
#
# COMPACT_ATOMS: atom_id res chain seq x y z
N MET A 1 -2.59 -24.35 -24.23
CA MET A 1 -1.72 -24.00 -23.09
C MET A 1 -0.49 -23.31 -23.66
N GLY A 2 -0.44 -21.99 -23.59
CA GLY A 2 0.69 -21.16 -23.99
C GLY A 2 0.67 -19.90 -23.12
N PHE A 3 1.77 -19.67 -22.39
CA PHE A 3 2.00 -18.54 -21.48
C PHE A 3 3.18 -17.72 -22.03
N GLY A 4 3.04 -16.39 -22.00
CA GLY A 4 3.97 -15.36 -22.47
C GLY A 4 3.16 -14.34 -23.27
N GLU A 5 3.15 -13.03 -22.99
CA GLU A 5 4.18 -12.14 -22.48
C GLU A 5 3.56 -10.88 -21.80
N SER A 6 4.42 -10.18 -21.05
CA SER A 6 4.48 -8.71 -20.90
C SER A 6 3.25 -7.94 -20.37
N GLY A 7 3.22 -7.74 -19.05
CA GLY A 7 2.48 -6.64 -18.42
C GLY A 7 3.32 -5.37 -18.40
N VAL A 8 3.12 -4.52 -19.41
CA VAL A 8 3.59 -3.12 -19.45
C VAL A 8 2.64 -2.26 -18.61
N CYS A 9 3.17 -1.46 -17.69
CA CYS A 9 2.38 -0.45 -16.98
C CYS A 9 2.11 0.75 -17.90
N PRO A 10 0.87 1.23 -18.04
CA PRO A 10 0.57 2.37 -18.89
C PRO A 10 1.03 3.68 -18.23
N GLY A 11 1.89 4.40 -18.93
CA GLY A 11 2.21 5.80 -18.65
C GLY A 11 0.97 6.66 -18.86
N ARG A 12 0.60 7.44 -17.84
CA ARG A 12 -0.42 8.47 -17.94
C ARG A 12 0.26 9.79 -18.29
N ALA A 13 0.10 10.20 -19.54
CA ALA A 13 0.31 11.58 -19.95
C ALA A 13 -0.73 12.47 -19.25
N LEU A 14 -0.29 13.61 -18.73
CA LEU A 14 -1.15 14.74 -18.39
C LEU A 14 -0.55 16.01 -19.01
N PRO A 15 -1.42 16.97 -19.40
CA PRO A 15 -1.13 17.99 -20.40
C PRO A 15 -0.39 19.20 -19.85
N GLU A 16 0.50 19.73 -20.70
CA GLU A 16 0.89 21.14 -20.72
C GLU A 16 -0.37 21.97 -21.00
N ASP A 17 -0.66 22.95 -20.14
CA ASP A 17 -1.18 24.28 -20.48
C ASP A 17 -1.71 24.99 -19.22
N ILE A 18 -1.60 26.33 -19.22
CA ILE A 18 -2.07 27.32 -18.23
C ILE A 18 -1.02 27.78 -17.23
N TRP A 19 -0.07 28.61 -17.70
CA TRP A 19 0.34 29.85 -17.02
C TRP A 19 0.77 30.89 -18.06
N ARG A 20 -0.15 31.79 -18.45
CA ARG A 20 0.17 33.09 -19.07
C ARG A 20 -0.71 34.17 -18.46
N GLY A 21 -0.06 35.24 -17.99
CA GLY A 21 -0.65 36.51 -17.55
C GLY A 21 -1.16 36.46 -16.11
N GLY A 22 -0.64 37.17 -15.11
CA GLY A 22 -0.08 38.52 -15.14
C GLY A 22 -1.19 39.53 -14.95
N PHE A 23 -1.37 40.09 -13.74
CA PHE A 23 -1.80 41.46 -13.52
C PHE A 23 -1.68 41.83 -12.03
N TRP A 24 -0.83 42.80 -11.75
CA TRP A 24 -0.82 43.55 -10.49
C TRP A 24 -1.83 44.69 -10.63
N SER A 25 -2.71 44.90 -9.64
CA SER A 25 -3.21 46.24 -9.36
C SER A 25 -3.75 46.36 -7.94
N SER A 26 -3.44 47.52 -7.38
CA SER A 26 -3.68 48.02 -6.03
C SER A 26 -5.13 48.41 -5.77
N GLY A 27 -5.51 48.56 -4.49
CA GLY A 27 -6.73 49.25 -4.05
C GLY A 27 -7.11 48.85 -2.62
N LEU A 28 -6.54 49.51 -1.61
CA LEU A 28 -7.25 50.46 -0.72
C LEU A 28 -8.66 50.04 -0.29
N GLN A 29 -8.85 49.80 1.01
CA GLN A 29 -9.79 50.61 1.81
C GLN A 29 -9.43 50.53 3.31
N SER A 30 -9.25 51.71 3.88
CA SER A 30 -9.11 52.05 5.30
C SER A 30 -10.47 52.13 5.99
N GLU A 31 -10.41 52.33 7.32
CA GLU A 31 -11.44 52.79 8.28
C GLU A 31 -12.06 51.67 9.14
N ARG A 32 -12.22 51.74 10.47
CA ARG A 32 -11.63 52.46 11.64
C ARG A 32 -12.58 52.16 12.83
N PHE A 33 -12.02 52.03 14.06
CA PHE A 33 -12.61 52.29 15.41
C PHE A 33 -13.91 51.52 15.80
N GLY A 34 -14.00 50.65 16.84
CA GLY A 34 -13.64 50.77 18.27
C GLY A 34 -14.75 51.50 19.08
N PRO A 35 -15.01 51.29 20.40
CA PRO A 35 -14.77 50.16 21.34
C PRO A 35 -16.02 49.76 22.22
N ASP A 36 -15.86 48.75 23.11
CA ASP A 36 -16.68 48.39 24.31
C ASP A 36 -16.79 49.55 25.36
N PRO A 37 -17.48 49.52 26.55
CA PRO A 37 -17.85 48.38 27.44
C PRO A 37 -19.10 48.54 28.41
N GLU A 38 -19.25 47.56 29.33
CA GLU A 38 -19.96 47.52 30.65
C GLU A 38 -21.52 47.61 30.69
N ASP A 39 -22.30 47.12 31.66
CA ASP A 39 -22.10 46.50 32.97
C ASP A 39 -23.42 45.81 33.42
N ALA A 40 -23.37 45.15 34.58
CA ALA A 40 -24.43 45.06 35.60
C ALA A 40 -25.05 43.69 35.96
N SER A 41 -24.99 43.49 37.27
CA SER A 41 -25.21 42.30 38.08
C SER A 41 -26.58 42.30 38.77
N SER A 42 -27.04 41.09 39.13
CA SER A 42 -27.84 40.75 40.33
C SER A 42 -29.31 41.22 40.43
N ARG A 43 -30.22 40.25 40.65
CA ARG A 43 -31.00 40.13 41.91
C ARG A 43 -31.88 38.87 41.98
N ARG A 44 -32.12 38.46 43.23
CA ARG A 44 -32.72 37.22 43.73
C ARG A 44 -34.06 37.55 44.41
N ALA A 45 -35.12 36.78 44.16
CA ALA A 45 -36.34 36.57 44.98
C ALA A 45 -37.19 35.49 44.27
N GLY A 46 -37.85 34.47 44.86
CA GLY A 46 -38.28 34.23 46.23
C GLY A 46 -39.80 34.39 46.35
N GLY A 47 -40.61 33.33 46.11
CA GLY A 47 -42.06 33.40 46.35
C GLY A 47 -42.84 32.12 46.00
N LYS A 48 -43.22 31.34 47.02
CA LYS A 48 -44.20 30.23 46.96
C LYS A 48 -45.62 30.78 47.22
N ALA A 49 -46.62 30.33 46.46
CA ALA A 49 -48.01 30.38 46.91
C ALA A 49 -48.78 29.13 46.42
N ARG A 50 -49.45 28.47 47.37
CA ARG A 50 -50.33 27.31 47.18
C ARG A 50 -51.77 27.80 47.03
N GLY A 51 -52.56 27.18 46.15
CA GLY A 51 -54.01 27.40 46.06
C GLY A 51 -54.67 26.22 45.35
N ARG A 52 -55.72 25.66 45.94
CA ARG A 52 -56.17 24.28 45.75
C ARG A 52 -57.69 24.23 45.49
N TRP A 53 -58.07 23.50 44.42
CA TRP A 53 -59.35 22.88 44.01
C TRP A 53 -60.66 23.70 43.94
N ARG A 54 -61.41 23.52 42.84
CA ARG A 54 -62.71 22.80 42.85
C ARG A 54 -63.19 22.45 41.44
N CYS A 55 -63.70 21.23 41.28
CA CYS A 55 -64.39 20.72 40.09
C CYS A 55 -65.91 21.00 40.17
N ARG A 56 -66.56 21.07 39.01
CA ARG A 56 -68.02 20.91 38.85
C ARG A 56 -68.33 19.76 37.87
N PRO A 57 -69.40 18.97 38.08
CA PRO A 57 -69.80 17.89 37.17
C PRO A 57 -70.98 18.29 36.25
N GLY A 58 -71.12 17.58 35.11
CA GLY A 58 -72.37 17.53 34.32
C GLY A 58 -72.21 16.96 32.89
N PRO A 59 -72.99 15.94 32.43
CA PRO A 59 -72.72 15.10 31.23
C PRO A 59 -73.79 15.31 30.11
N PRO A 60 -74.09 14.39 29.14
CA PRO A 60 -73.38 13.22 28.56
C PRO A 60 -73.34 13.16 27.01
N ARG A 61 -72.46 12.27 26.50
CA ARG A 61 -72.60 11.32 25.36
C ARG A 61 -73.12 11.80 23.99
N GLY A 62 -72.28 11.62 22.96
CA GLY A 62 -72.71 11.57 21.56
C GLY A 62 -71.63 11.14 20.55
N ARG A 63 -71.47 9.83 20.39
CA ARG A 63 -71.03 9.07 19.20
C ARG A 63 -69.67 9.35 18.50
N ALA A 64 -68.84 8.32 18.63
CA ALA A 64 -67.88 7.73 17.68
C ALA A 64 -67.83 8.30 16.26
N HIS A 65 -66.61 8.48 15.72
CA HIS A 65 -66.05 7.57 14.72
C HIS A 65 -64.59 7.91 14.34
N ARG A 66 -63.84 6.82 14.10
CA ARG A 66 -62.64 6.65 13.28
C ARG A 66 -61.29 7.10 13.88
N GLY A 67 -60.44 6.09 14.04
CA GLY A 67 -59.14 6.20 14.67
C GLY A 67 -58.06 6.81 13.79
N ALA A 68 -56.95 7.11 14.44
CA ALA A 68 -55.63 7.11 13.84
C ALA A 68 -54.68 6.55 14.90
N CYS A 69 -54.05 5.44 14.55
CA CYS A 69 -53.02 4.79 15.34
C CYS A 69 -51.89 5.78 15.65
N LEU A 70 -51.38 5.69 16.88
CA LEU A 70 -50.01 6.07 17.21
C LEU A 70 -49.07 5.54 16.11
N PRO A 71 -48.12 6.35 15.58
CA PRO A 71 -47.13 5.80 14.68
C PRO A 71 -46.32 4.77 15.45
N GLY A 72 -46.48 3.50 15.08
CA GLY A 72 -45.61 2.42 15.53
C GLY A 72 -44.15 2.69 15.12
N PRO A 73 -43.22 1.82 15.55
CA PRO A 73 -41.76 2.04 15.45
C PRO A 73 -41.20 2.14 14.01
N ARG A 74 -42.06 2.16 12.99
CA ARG A 74 -41.70 2.35 11.58
C ARG A 74 -41.35 3.80 11.22
N GLY A 75 -41.81 4.78 12.00
CA GLY A 75 -41.44 6.19 11.81
C GLY A 75 -39.98 6.50 12.17
N ALA A 76 -39.40 5.72 13.08
CA ALA A 76 -38.00 5.88 13.48
C ALA A 76 -37.02 5.54 12.34
N LEU A 77 -37.33 4.52 11.53
CA LEU A 77 -36.48 4.12 10.40
C LEU A 77 -36.46 5.18 9.29
N SER A 78 -37.62 5.81 9.02
CA SER A 78 -37.74 6.89 8.02
C SER A 78 -37.05 8.17 8.50
N LEU A 79 -37.11 8.48 9.79
CA LEU A 79 -36.38 9.60 10.39
C LEU A 79 -34.86 9.36 10.41
N LEU A 80 -34.42 8.12 10.68
CA LEU A 80 -33.01 7.72 10.66
C LEU A 80 -32.43 7.79 9.24
N LEU A 81 -33.21 7.37 8.24
CA LEU A 81 -32.84 7.46 6.83
C LEU A 81 -32.75 8.93 6.39
N LEU A 82 -33.69 9.77 6.80
CA LEU A 82 -33.66 11.21 6.53
C LEU A 82 -32.48 11.90 7.23
N LEU A 83 -32.11 11.49 8.45
CA LEU A 83 -30.89 11.96 9.16
C LEU A 83 -29.60 11.52 8.44
N LEU A 84 -29.58 10.34 7.82
CA LEU A 84 -28.45 9.85 7.02
C LEU A 84 -28.28 10.63 5.70
N LEU A 85 -29.40 11.08 5.09
CA LEU A 85 -29.38 11.89 3.87
C LEU A 85 -29.08 13.38 4.13
N LEU A 86 -29.36 13.89 5.33
CA LEU A 86 -29.05 15.26 5.77
C LEU A 86 -27.71 15.37 6.50
N ALA A 87 -27.02 14.25 6.73
CA ALA A 87 -25.63 14.30 7.18
C ALA A 87 -24.84 15.02 6.08
N PRO A 88 -24.13 16.13 6.37
CA PRO A 88 -23.18 16.69 5.42
C PRO A 88 -22.25 15.55 5.01
N PRO A 89 -21.76 15.49 3.75
CA PRO A 89 -20.76 14.50 3.38
C PRO A 89 -19.69 14.61 4.45
N GLY A 90 -19.55 13.56 5.26
CA GLY A 90 -18.47 13.46 6.20
C GLY A 90 -17.25 13.59 5.35
N ARG A 91 -16.64 14.79 5.32
CA ARG A 91 -15.27 14.96 4.90
C ARG A 91 -14.58 13.80 5.58
N SER A 92 -13.92 12.95 4.82
CA SER A 92 -12.96 12.01 5.37
C SER A 92 -11.88 12.86 6.04
N ALA A 93 -12.21 13.43 7.19
CA ALA A 93 -11.27 13.74 8.22
C ALA A 93 -10.75 12.36 8.57
N ALA A 94 -9.66 11.96 7.90
CA ALA A 94 -8.66 11.24 8.64
C ALA A 94 -8.45 12.10 9.89
N GLY A 95 -9.13 11.73 10.97
CA GLY A 95 -9.06 12.46 12.22
C GLY A 95 -7.60 12.52 12.64
N CYS A 96 -7.28 13.44 13.55
CA CYS A 96 -5.90 13.53 14.01
C CYS A 96 -5.41 12.15 14.46
N PRO A 97 -4.33 11.60 13.88
CA PRO A 97 -3.90 10.25 14.22
C PRO A 97 -3.63 10.15 15.72
N ALA A 98 -4.00 9.02 16.34
CA ALA A 98 -3.84 8.81 17.78
C ALA A 98 -2.45 9.14 18.36
N PRO A 99 -1.32 8.81 17.70
CA PRO A 99 -0.03 9.20 18.23
C PRO A 99 0.24 10.70 18.09
N CYS A 100 -0.43 11.42 17.20
CA CYS A 100 -0.09 12.78 16.79
C CYS A 100 -0.94 13.86 17.49
N ARG A 101 -0.50 15.11 17.37
CA ARG A 101 -1.23 16.31 17.82
C ARG A 101 -1.44 17.20 16.61
N CYS A 102 -2.68 17.62 16.38
CA CYS A 102 -3.02 18.42 15.21
C CYS A 102 -3.50 19.80 15.65
N ALA A 103 -3.03 20.84 14.97
CA ALA A 103 -3.41 22.23 15.21
C ALA A 103 -3.63 22.91 13.86
N GLY A 104 -4.89 23.12 13.48
CA GLY A 104 -5.22 23.50 12.10
C GLY A 104 -4.74 22.45 11.11
N THR A 105 -3.86 22.83 10.19
CA THR A 105 -3.25 21.97 9.15
C THR A 105 -1.85 21.47 9.52
N LEU A 106 -1.36 21.78 10.73
CA LEU A 106 -0.12 21.23 11.28
C LEU A 106 -0.41 19.89 11.94
N VAL A 107 0.35 18.86 11.57
CA VAL A 107 0.31 17.54 12.21
C VAL A 107 1.66 17.26 12.87
N ASP A 108 1.69 17.34 14.19
CA ASP A 108 2.88 17.04 14.99
C ASP A 108 2.88 15.60 15.49
N CYS A 109 3.77 14.79 14.94
CA CYS A 109 4.08 13.42 15.34
C CYS A 109 5.55 13.26 15.79
N GLY A 110 6.25 14.35 16.14
CA GLY A 110 7.64 14.31 16.57
C GLY A 110 7.85 13.66 17.94
N ARG A 111 9.05 13.12 18.19
CA ARG A 111 9.52 12.60 19.50
C ARG A 111 8.57 11.60 20.17
N ARG A 112 7.99 10.69 19.38
CA ARG A 112 7.02 9.67 19.84
C ARG A 112 7.53 8.24 19.72
N GLY A 113 8.79 8.06 19.33
CA GLY A 113 9.38 6.73 19.14
C GLY A 113 8.74 5.96 17.98
N LEU A 114 8.17 6.68 17.00
CA LEU A 114 7.51 6.04 15.87
C LEU A 114 8.51 5.24 15.03
N THR A 115 8.07 4.07 14.60
CA THR A 115 8.77 3.18 13.66
C THR A 115 7.95 3.06 12.38
N TRP A 116 8.50 2.42 11.34
CA TRP A 116 7.75 2.12 10.10
C TRP A 116 6.41 1.41 10.40
N ALA A 117 6.39 0.48 11.35
CA ALA A 117 5.22 -0.34 11.65
C ALA A 117 4.15 0.40 12.46
N SER A 118 4.55 1.38 13.28
CA SER A 118 3.65 2.14 14.16
C SER A 118 3.23 3.48 13.57
N LEU A 119 3.71 3.82 12.37
CA LEU A 119 3.39 5.07 11.71
C LEU A 119 1.96 5.01 11.14
N PRO A 120 1.11 6.03 11.33
CA PRO A 120 -0.22 6.06 10.74
C PRO A 120 -0.18 5.89 9.22
N ALA A 121 -1.06 5.04 8.69
CA ALA A 121 -1.12 4.77 7.25
C ALA A 121 -1.63 5.97 6.43
N ALA A 122 -2.35 6.89 7.08
CA ALA A 122 -2.89 8.10 6.47
C ALA A 122 -2.85 9.28 7.44
N PHE A 123 -2.70 10.47 6.88
CA PHE A 123 -2.80 11.75 7.56
C PHE A 123 -3.93 12.58 6.94
N PRO A 124 -4.45 13.62 7.64
CA PRO A 124 -5.42 14.54 7.07
C PRO A 124 -4.94 15.10 5.72
N PRO A 125 -5.74 15.04 4.62
CA PRO A 125 -5.29 15.44 3.28
C PRO A 125 -5.01 16.94 3.16
N ASP A 126 -5.52 17.74 4.10
CA ASP A 126 -5.31 19.18 4.26
C ASP A 126 -4.02 19.53 5.04
N THR A 127 -3.21 18.54 5.41
CA THR A 127 -1.94 18.75 6.13
C THR A 127 -0.97 19.58 5.31
N THR A 128 -0.61 20.76 5.81
CA THR A 128 0.39 21.65 5.18
C THR A 128 1.78 21.44 5.74
N GLU A 129 1.87 20.98 6.99
CA GLU A 129 3.13 20.80 7.71
C GLU A 129 3.06 19.52 8.55
N LEU A 130 4.05 18.64 8.37
CA LEU A 130 4.13 17.35 9.04
C LEU A 130 5.43 17.25 9.84
N VAL A 131 5.33 17.07 11.16
CA VAL A 131 6.49 16.91 12.04
C VAL A 131 6.68 15.44 12.38
N LEU A 132 7.78 14.84 11.92
CA LEU A 132 8.19 13.47 12.25
C LEU A 132 9.59 13.42 12.89
N THR A 133 10.06 14.57 13.38
CA THR A 133 11.41 14.74 13.91
C THR A 133 11.64 13.95 15.18
N GLY A 134 12.82 13.35 15.34
CA GLY A 134 13.19 12.67 16.59
C GLY A 134 12.44 11.37 16.83
N ASN A 135 12.11 10.62 15.78
CA ASN A 135 11.52 9.30 15.87
C ASN A 135 12.56 8.20 15.56
N ASN A 136 12.11 6.95 15.48
CA ASN A 136 12.95 5.80 15.15
C ASN A 136 12.64 5.29 13.73
N LEU A 137 12.41 6.22 12.80
CA LEU A 137 12.07 5.90 11.42
C LEU A 137 13.32 5.55 10.63
N THR A 138 13.33 4.36 10.04
CA THR A 138 14.41 3.95 9.12
C THR A 138 14.06 4.26 7.66
N ALA A 139 12.78 4.32 7.33
CA ALA A 139 12.25 4.71 6.03
C ALA A 139 10.77 5.11 6.19
N LEU A 140 10.13 5.63 5.14
CA LEU A 140 8.71 5.96 5.12
C LEU A 140 7.94 5.04 4.15
N PRO A 141 6.70 4.64 4.49
CA PRO A 141 5.83 3.92 3.57
C PRO A 141 5.70 4.63 2.21
N PRO A 142 5.72 3.88 1.10
CA PRO A 142 5.54 4.46 -0.22
C PRO A 142 4.17 5.13 -0.33
N GLY A 143 4.11 6.30 -0.97
CA GLY A 143 2.86 7.04 -1.17
C GLY A 143 2.37 7.83 0.06
N LEU A 144 3.02 7.71 1.23
CA LEU A 144 2.59 8.42 2.44
C LEU A 144 2.63 9.95 2.26
N LEU A 145 3.75 10.47 1.75
CA LEU A 145 3.92 11.90 1.52
C LEU A 145 3.22 12.36 0.24
N ASP A 146 3.11 11.48 -0.76
CA ASP A 146 2.43 11.76 -2.03
C ASP A 146 0.91 11.86 -1.84
N ALA A 147 0.36 11.21 -0.80
CA ALA A 147 -1.04 11.32 -0.41
C ALA A 147 -1.41 12.68 0.22
N LEU A 148 -0.43 13.58 0.43
CA LEU A 148 -0.62 14.90 1.02
C LEU A 148 -0.34 16.00 -0.01
N PRO A 149 -1.33 16.33 -0.87
CA PRO A 149 -1.11 17.19 -2.03
C PRO A 149 -0.77 18.65 -1.68
N VAL A 150 -1.18 19.12 -0.51
CA VAL A 150 -0.93 20.50 -0.04
C VAL A 150 0.25 20.60 0.93
N LEU A 151 1.02 19.52 1.12
CA LEU A 151 2.14 19.45 2.05
C LEU A 151 3.28 20.36 1.59
N ARG A 152 3.59 21.39 2.38
CA ARG A 152 4.66 22.36 2.11
C ARG A 152 5.98 21.95 2.75
N ALA A 153 5.94 21.51 4.01
CA ALA A 153 7.13 21.14 4.77
C ALA A 153 6.95 19.82 5.52
N ALA A 154 8.00 19.00 5.54
CA ALA A 154 8.05 17.79 6.37
C ALA A 154 9.34 17.79 7.21
N HIS A 155 9.21 17.79 8.53
CA HIS A 155 10.35 17.81 9.43
C HIS A 155 10.79 16.38 9.75
N LEU A 156 11.80 15.91 9.05
CA LEU A 156 12.26 14.51 9.04
C LEU A 156 13.59 14.29 9.81
N GLY A 157 14.13 15.35 10.41
CA GLY A 157 15.41 15.31 11.13
C GLY A 157 15.42 14.35 12.31
N ALA A 158 16.63 14.04 12.80
CA ALA A 158 16.84 13.18 13.97
C ALA A 158 16.14 11.81 13.90
N ASN A 159 16.16 11.17 12.73
CA ASN A 159 15.72 9.79 12.52
C ASN A 159 16.88 8.94 12.00
N PRO A 160 17.00 7.66 12.39
CA PRO A 160 18.06 6.78 11.94
C PRO A 160 17.79 6.23 10.53
N TRP A 161 17.81 7.11 9.52
CA TRP A 161 17.50 6.78 8.13
C TRP A 161 18.40 5.66 7.61
N ARG A 162 17.77 4.60 7.09
CA ARG A 162 18.45 3.48 6.43
C ARG A 162 18.34 3.69 4.93
N CYS A 163 19.44 4.12 4.33
CA CYS A 163 19.56 4.44 2.91
C CYS A 163 19.72 3.16 2.08
N ASP A 164 18.63 2.42 1.95
CA ASP A 164 18.47 1.25 1.08
C ASP A 164 17.31 1.47 0.09
N CYS A 165 16.94 0.44 -0.68
CA CYS A 165 15.88 0.55 -1.68
C CYS A 165 14.50 0.93 -1.10
N ARG A 166 14.25 0.77 0.21
CA ARG A 166 13.00 1.23 0.84
C ARG A 166 12.94 2.73 1.01
N LEU A 167 14.07 3.44 0.90
CA LEU A 167 14.14 4.89 1.04
C LEU A 167 13.98 5.64 -0.29
N VAL A 168 13.90 4.90 -1.41
CA VAL A 168 13.72 5.46 -2.76
C VAL A 168 12.50 6.39 -2.87
N PRO A 169 11.30 6.06 -2.33
CA PRO A 169 10.15 6.97 -2.40
C PRO A 169 10.40 8.30 -1.71
N LEU A 170 11.02 8.28 -0.52
CA LEU A 170 11.36 9.52 0.20
C LEU A 170 12.41 10.34 -0.56
N ARG A 171 13.43 9.69 -1.13
CA ARG A 171 14.43 10.36 -1.98
C ARG A 171 13.76 11.06 -3.18
N ALA A 172 12.85 10.37 -3.86
CA ALA A 172 12.13 10.92 -5.00
C ALA A 172 11.29 12.13 -4.60
N TRP A 173 10.58 12.06 -3.47
CA TRP A 173 9.82 13.18 -2.93
C TRP A 173 10.71 14.38 -2.60
N LEU A 174 11.86 14.16 -1.96
CA LEU A 174 12.84 15.21 -1.65
C LEU A 174 13.39 15.87 -2.93
N ALA A 175 13.66 15.07 -3.96
CA ALA A 175 14.18 15.57 -5.24
C ALA A 175 13.17 16.48 -5.97
N GLY A 176 11.87 16.25 -5.78
CA GLY A 176 10.79 17.06 -6.34
C GLY A 176 10.47 18.35 -5.59
N ARG A 177 11.13 18.64 -4.46
CA ARG A 177 10.90 19.88 -3.71
C ARG A 177 11.64 21.07 -4.36
N PRO A 178 11.02 22.27 -4.40
CA PRO A 178 11.65 23.47 -4.97
C PRO A 178 12.84 23.96 -4.12
N GLU A 179 12.75 23.82 -2.79
CA GLU A 179 13.78 24.23 -1.85
C GLU A 179 14.38 23.00 -1.15
N ARG A 180 15.71 22.90 -1.12
CA ARG A 180 16.43 21.75 -0.54
C ARG A 180 17.05 22.07 0.81
N GLU A 181 17.20 23.36 1.11
CA GLU A 181 17.78 23.93 2.32
C GLU A 181 17.19 23.32 3.60
N PRO A 182 15.85 23.14 3.75
CA PRO A 182 15.27 22.55 4.96
C PRO A 182 15.63 21.09 5.20
N TYR A 183 16.17 20.39 4.19
CA TYR A 183 16.43 18.95 4.23
C TYR A 183 17.94 18.62 4.24
N ARG A 184 18.81 19.63 4.33
CA ARG A 184 20.28 19.46 4.29
C ARG A 184 20.86 18.74 5.52
N ASP A 185 20.07 18.59 6.58
CA ASP A 185 20.43 17.89 7.81
C ASP A 185 20.12 16.38 7.76
N LEU A 186 19.34 15.92 6.77
CA LEU A 186 18.95 14.51 6.64
C LEU A 186 20.14 13.65 6.24
N ARG A 187 20.64 12.86 7.19
CA ARG A 187 21.81 11.98 7.05
C ARG A 187 21.44 10.51 7.15
N CYS A 188 22.13 9.68 6.38
CA CYS A 188 22.04 8.22 6.48
C CYS A 188 22.72 7.70 7.75
N ALA A 189 22.02 6.89 8.55
CA ALA A 189 22.59 6.17 9.68
C ALA A 189 23.17 4.80 9.28
N ALA A 190 22.56 4.18 8.25
CA ALA A 190 22.92 2.88 7.70
C ALA A 190 22.58 2.82 6.20
N PRO A 191 23.08 1.84 5.42
CA PRO A 191 24.14 0.88 5.75
C PRO A 191 25.52 1.57 5.93
N PRO A 192 26.56 0.87 6.43
CA PRO A 192 27.89 1.45 6.64
C PRO A 192 28.47 2.15 5.41
N ALA A 193 28.23 1.63 4.21
CA ALA A 193 28.70 2.20 2.95
C ALA A 193 28.14 3.61 2.65
N LEU A 194 26.92 3.90 3.11
CA LEU A 194 26.28 5.21 2.89
C LEU A 194 26.16 6.03 4.17
N ARG A 195 26.72 5.57 5.29
CA ARG A 195 26.61 6.26 6.58
C ARG A 195 27.20 7.67 6.50
N GLY A 196 26.46 8.66 7.01
CA GLY A 196 26.84 10.07 7.03
C GLY A 196 26.56 10.84 5.74
N ARG A 197 26.23 10.14 4.64
CA ARG A 197 25.83 10.76 3.37
C ARG A 197 24.50 11.51 3.54
N LEU A 198 24.34 12.58 2.77
CA LEU A 198 23.15 13.43 2.81
C LEU A 198 22.07 12.88 1.88
N LEU A 199 20.89 12.62 2.43
CA LEU A 199 19.79 11.97 1.73
C LEU A 199 19.31 12.72 0.46
N PRO A 200 19.17 14.07 0.44
CA PRO A 200 18.70 14.79 -0.75
C PRO A 200 19.67 14.72 -1.95
N TYR A 201 20.94 14.38 -1.71
CA TYR A 201 21.98 14.36 -2.73
C TYR A 201 22.41 12.95 -3.13
N LEU A 202 21.83 11.91 -2.53
CA LEU A 202 22.09 10.53 -2.93
C LEU A 202 21.40 10.24 -4.26
N ALA A 203 22.08 9.51 -5.13
CA ALA A 203 21.50 8.99 -6.36
C ALA A 203 20.64 7.75 -6.06
N GLU A 204 19.71 7.45 -6.97
CA GLU A 204 18.72 6.39 -6.75
C GLU A 204 19.32 4.97 -6.91
N ASP A 205 20.28 4.84 -7.81
CA ASP A 205 21.11 3.66 -8.03
C ASP A 205 21.95 3.31 -6.80
N GLU A 206 22.52 4.30 -6.09
CA GLU A 206 23.22 4.08 -4.81
C GLU A 206 22.31 3.41 -3.76
N LEU A 207 21.04 3.86 -3.68
CA LEU A 207 20.04 3.27 -2.77
C LEU A 207 19.63 1.86 -3.21
N ARG A 208 19.41 1.64 -4.51
CA ARG A 208 19.05 0.32 -5.05
C ARG A 208 20.17 -0.70 -4.87
N ALA A 209 21.42 -0.31 -5.12
CA ALA A 209 22.60 -1.16 -4.93
C ALA A 209 22.81 -1.55 -3.46
N SER A 210 22.34 -0.71 -2.54
CA SER A 210 22.43 -0.95 -1.09
C SER A 210 21.41 -1.97 -0.56
N CYS A 211 20.53 -2.52 -1.41
CA CYS A 211 19.58 -3.54 -0.97
C CYS A 211 20.20 -4.94 -0.92
N PRO A 212 20.03 -5.68 0.19
CA PRO A 212 20.52 -7.04 0.26
C PRO A 212 19.81 -7.89 -0.80
N PRO A 213 20.52 -8.77 -1.53
CA PRO A 213 19.86 -9.73 -2.41
C PRO A 213 18.87 -10.52 -1.56
N GLY A 214 17.59 -10.48 -1.96
CA GLY A 214 16.50 -11.05 -1.19
C GLY A 214 16.79 -12.50 -0.83
N ALA A 215 16.35 -12.96 0.35
CA ALA A 215 16.46 -14.36 0.74
C ALA A 215 15.89 -15.31 -0.33
N LEU A 216 14.82 -14.86 -1.02
CA LEU A 216 14.22 -15.53 -2.16
C LEU A 216 15.17 -15.66 -3.36
N CYS A 217 15.98 -14.64 -3.66
CA CYS A 217 16.95 -14.70 -4.75
C CYS A 217 18.06 -15.72 -4.45
N ARG A 218 18.56 -15.73 -3.20
CA ARG A 218 19.56 -16.73 -2.76
C ARG A 218 18.98 -18.14 -2.74
N ALA A 219 17.74 -18.30 -2.27
CA ALA A 219 17.04 -19.58 -2.27
C ALA A 219 16.77 -20.08 -3.70
N ALA A 220 16.36 -19.20 -4.61
CA ALA A 220 16.17 -19.52 -6.02
C ALA A 220 17.47 -19.96 -6.68
N LEU A 221 18.57 -19.24 -6.46
CA LEU A 221 19.89 -19.63 -6.97
C LEU A 221 20.32 -21.00 -6.41
N ALA A 222 20.14 -21.23 -5.11
CA ALA A 222 20.45 -22.52 -4.49
C ALA A 222 19.60 -23.66 -5.07
N ALA A 223 18.30 -23.44 -5.27
CA ALA A 223 17.40 -24.41 -5.90
C ALA A 223 17.81 -24.70 -7.35
N GLN A 224 18.19 -23.67 -8.11
CA GLN A 224 18.67 -23.80 -9.49
C GLN A 224 19.93 -24.67 -9.55
N LEU A 225 20.90 -24.40 -8.68
CA LEU A 225 22.14 -25.17 -8.59
C LEU A 225 21.89 -26.62 -8.15
N LEU A 226 20.95 -26.84 -7.21
CA LEU A 226 20.56 -28.18 -6.78
C LEU A 226 19.90 -28.98 -7.92
N LEU A 227 18.98 -28.36 -8.66
CA LEU A 227 18.33 -28.97 -9.83
C LEU A 227 19.33 -29.32 -10.93
N LEU A 228 20.27 -28.42 -11.22
CA LEU A 228 21.36 -28.67 -12.17
C LEU A 228 22.24 -29.84 -11.70
N GLY A 229 22.61 -29.88 -10.42
CA GLY A 229 23.36 -30.99 -9.83
C GLY A 229 22.63 -32.33 -9.93
N LEU A 230 21.34 -32.36 -9.60
CA LEU A 230 20.52 -33.57 -9.71
C LEU A 230 20.37 -34.04 -11.16
N GLY A 231 20.21 -33.11 -12.10
CA GLY A 231 20.16 -33.40 -13.53
C GLY A 231 21.46 -34.01 -14.05
N LEU A 232 22.61 -33.44 -13.68
CA LEU A 232 23.93 -33.97 -14.04
C LEU A 232 24.16 -35.36 -13.44
N LEU A 233 23.75 -35.59 -12.19
CA LEU A 233 23.81 -36.91 -11.56
C LEU A 233 22.96 -37.94 -12.30
N HIS A 234 21.72 -37.59 -12.67
CA HIS A 234 20.85 -38.47 -13.45
C HIS A 234 21.43 -38.80 -14.83
N ALA A 235 21.98 -37.79 -15.53
CA ALA A 235 22.62 -38.00 -16.82
C ALA A 235 23.83 -38.94 -16.71
N LEU A 236 24.65 -38.79 -15.66
CA LEU A 236 25.79 -39.67 -15.39
C LEU A 236 25.34 -41.11 -15.13
N LEU A 237 24.33 -41.29 -14.26
CA LEU A 237 23.77 -42.61 -13.94
C LEU A 237 23.19 -43.29 -15.18
N LEU A 238 22.45 -42.56 -16.01
CA LEU A 238 21.90 -43.05 -17.28
C LEU A 238 23.03 -43.46 -18.25
N ALA A 239 24.07 -42.64 -18.38
CA ALA A 239 25.21 -42.94 -19.24
C ALA A 239 25.96 -44.20 -18.77
N LEU A 240 26.17 -44.36 -17.46
CA LEU A 240 26.80 -45.56 -16.88
C LEU A 240 25.94 -46.80 -17.10
N LEU A 241 24.62 -46.70 -16.92
CA LEU A 241 23.67 -47.78 -17.20
C LEU A 241 23.71 -48.21 -18.67
N LEU A 242 23.66 -47.24 -19.61
CA LEU A 242 23.74 -47.52 -21.04
C LEU A 242 25.08 -48.16 -21.43
N ARG A 243 26.20 -47.70 -20.86
CA ARG A 243 27.52 -48.33 -21.07
C ARG A 243 27.55 -49.77 -20.56
N ARG A 244 26.99 -50.03 -19.37
CA ARG A 244 26.86 -51.39 -18.80
C ARG A 244 26.02 -52.30 -19.69
N LEU A 245 24.83 -51.85 -20.12
CA LEU A 245 23.93 -52.61 -20.99
C LEU A 245 24.58 -52.91 -22.35
N ARG A 246 25.24 -51.93 -22.97
CA ARG A 246 26.01 -52.14 -24.22
C ARG A 246 27.13 -53.16 -24.02
N GLY A 247 27.85 -53.10 -22.90
CA GLY A 247 28.87 -54.07 -22.54
C GLY A 247 28.33 -55.49 -22.36
N LEU A 248 27.18 -55.65 -21.68
CA LEU A 248 26.52 -56.95 -21.52
C LEU A 248 26.04 -57.51 -22.86
N ARG A 249 25.44 -56.67 -23.72
CA ARG A 249 25.03 -57.07 -25.08
C ARG A 249 26.21 -57.52 -25.94
N ALA A 250 27.33 -56.80 -25.89
CA ALA A 250 28.55 -57.20 -26.61
C ALA A 250 29.11 -58.54 -26.12
N ARG A 251 29.09 -58.80 -24.81
CA ARG A 251 29.49 -60.09 -24.23
C ARG A 251 28.53 -61.22 -24.64
N ALA A 252 27.22 -60.97 -24.64
CA ALA A 252 26.21 -61.93 -25.07
C ALA A 252 26.32 -62.26 -26.57
N ALA A 253 26.56 -61.26 -27.42
CA ALA A 253 26.79 -61.45 -28.85
C ALA A 253 28.03 -62.32 -29.13
N ARG A 254 29.13 -62.12 -28.39
CA ARG A 254 30.33 -62.97 -28.48
C ARG A 254 30.12 -64.41 -28.01
N ARG A 255 29.15 -64.66 -27.13
CA ARG A 255 28.80 -66.00 -26.63
C ARG A 255 27.81 -66.74 -27.54
N ARG A 256 27.26 -66.10 -28.57
CA ARG A 256 26.35 -66.73 -29.52
C ARG A 256 27.18 -67.60 -30.48
N PRO A 257 26.96 -68.93 -30.55
CA PRO A 257 27.71 -69.78 -31.47
C PRO A 257 27.42 -69.38 -32.92
N PRO A 258 28.36 -69.59 -33.86
CA PRO A 258 28.10 -69.35 -35.28
C PRO A 258 26.92 -70.20 -35.71
N SER A 259 25.87 -69.55 -36.24
CA SER A 259 24.76 -70.23 -36.89
C SER A 259 25.32 -71.05 -38.06
N ALA A 260 25.14 -72.37 -38.02
CA ALA A 260 25.43 -73.26 -39.14
C ALA A 260 24.67 -72.75 -40.39
N PRO A 261 25.31 -72.68 -41.58
CA PRO A 261 24.63 -72.23 -42.78
C PRO A 261 23.50 -73.20 -43.13
N LEU A 262 22.32 -72.66 -43.47
CA LEU A 262 21.24 -73.42 -44.07
C LEU A 262 21.78 -74.15 -45.30
N ALA A 263 21.71 -75.49 -45.26
CA ALA A 263 22.02 -76.33 -46.40
C ALA A 263 21.19 -75.88 -47.61
N ALA A 264 21.88 -75.66 -48.73
CA ALA A 264 21.30 -75.40 -50.03
C ALA A 264 20.27 -76.50 -50.37
N GLY A 265 19.03 -76.08 -50.65
CA GLY A 265 18.02 -76.96 -51.22
C GLY A 265 18.52 -77.48 -52.56
N HIS A 266 18.77 -78.79 -52.62
CA HIS A 266 19.10 -79.51 -53.83
C HIS A 266 17.91 -79.41 -54.81
N ALA A 267 18.16 -78.87 -55.99
CA ALA A 267 17.29 -79.05 -57.15
C ALA A 267 17.30 -80.53 -57.55
N THR A 268 16.13 -81.17 -57.59
CA THR A 268 15.94 -82.49 -58.21
C THR A 268 15.26 -82.33 -59.57
N PRO A 269 15.69 -83.09 -60.61
CA PRO A 269 15.19 -82.94 -61.96
C PRO A 269 13.91 -83.72 -62.23
N GLU A 270 13.17 -83.23 -63.22
CA GLU A 270 12.07 -83.86 -63.98
C GLU A 270 12.37 -85.32 -64.37
N PRO A 271 11.37 -86.21 -64.32
CA PRO A 271 11.22 -87.15 -65.43
C PRO A 271 9.75 -87.42 -65.83
N SER A 272 9.42 -87.06 -67.07
CA SER A 272 8.91 -87.94 -68.13
C SER A 272 7.93 -89.08 -67.78
N ASP A 273 6.67 -88.84 -68.14
CA ASP A 273 5.85 -89.65 -69.07
C ASP A 273 5.88 -91.20 -68.97
N TRP A 274 4.76 -91.79 -68.51
CA TRP A 274 4.25 -93.09 -68.99
C TRP A 274 2.75 -93.28 -68.69
N ARG A 275 1.98 -93.41 -69.79
CA ARG A 275 0.65 -94.04 -69.98
C ARG A 275 -0.59 -93.52 -69.26
#